data_AF-A0A5E7K4U2-F1
#
_entry.id   AF-A0A5E7K4U2-F1
#
_cell.length_a   1.000
_cell.length_b   1.000
_cell.length_c   1.000
_cell.angle_alpha   90.00
_cell.angle_beta   90.00
_cell.angle_gamma   90.00
#
_symmetry.space_group_name_H-M   'P 1'
#
loop_
_entity.id
_entity.type
_entity.pdbx_description
1 polymer ?
#
loop_
_entity_poly.entity_id
_entity_poly.type
_entity_poly.pdbx_seq_one_letter_code
_entity_poly.pdbx_strand_id
1 'polypeptide(L)'
;MDDTTSATPAPSVYLLSPEQIAGPYFRNPKLIRRNISESADGIPLVLRLSIVDAMTGEPVTGALVDIWHCNARGAYSGWSKVNPDQEVDVGDIGSIPRTDDDTYLRGGQFTDKKGIVRFTTIYPGFYAGRTLHIHVAVRITSGNNFLEERHVTWVGQLYFPEPASRSVLNARDYSGRSVSPLSNNEDTYYREQGGEASTLTVHTLGRDSNEDGFFGHTTIGIDTFAASTQIKPEDFDKYTV
;
A
#
# COMPACT_ATOMS: atom_id res chain seq x y z
N MET A 1 36.79 -10.93 -42.19
CA MET A 1 35.54 -11.70 -42.00
C MET A 1 35.09 -11.31 -40.62
N ASP A 2 34.23 -10.31 -40.56
CA ASP A 2 33.87 -9.63 -39.33
C ASP A 2 32.69 -10.38 -38.70
N ASP A 3 32.97 -11.04 -37.57
CA ASP A 3 32.00 -11.75 -36.77
C ASP A 3 31.18 -10.71 -35.97
N THR A 4 30.05 -10.30 -36.54
CA THR A 4 29.06 -9.45 -35.87
C THR A 4 28.03 -10.34 -35.19
N THR A 5 28.41 -10.90 -34.04
CA THR A 5 27.44 -11.57 -33.17
C THR A 5 26.60 -10.50 -32.46
N SER A 6 25.40 -10.25 -32.99
CA SER A 6 24.38 -9.46 -32.31
C SER A 6 23.98 -10.16 -31.01
N ALA A 7 24.42 -9.63 -29.88
CA ALA A 7 23.98 -10.11 -28.57
C ALA A 7 22.48 -9.81 -28.41
N THR A 8 21.66 -10.86 -28.31
CA THR A 8 20.26 -10.74 -27.87
C THR A 8 20.26 -10.12 -26.47
N PRO A 9 19.46 -9.08 -26.19
CA PRO A 9 19.35 -8.55 -24.84
C PRO A 9 18.91 -9.68 -23.92
N ALA A 10 19.62 -9.88 -22.80
CA ALA A 10 19.15 -10.77 -21.76
C ALA A 10 17.72 -10.33 -21.35
N PRO A 11 16.79 -11.25 -21.11
CA PRO A 11 15.47 -10.88 -20.61
C PRO A 11 15.67 -10.03 -19.34
N SER A 12 14.99 -8.88 -19.28
CA SER A 12 14.94 -8.09 -18.06
C SER A 12 14.26 -8.95 -17.00
N VAL A 13 15.04 -9.54 -16.10
CA VAL A 13 14.48 -10.19 -14.92
C VAL A 13 13.92 -9.08 -14.06
N TYR A 14 12.60 -8.94 -14.02
CA TYR A 14 11.95 -8.05 -13.09
C TYR A 14 12.03 -8.70 -11.70
N LEU A 15 12.52 -7.94 -10.72
CA LEU A 15 12.68 -8.47 -9.38
C LEU A 15 11.29 -8.65 -8.75
N LEU A 16 11.01 -9.87 -8.27
CA LEU A 16 9.86 -10.14 -7.41
C LEU A 16 9.88 -9.16 -6.24
N SER A 17 8.83 -8.35 -6.09
CA SER A 17 8.72 -7.40 -4.99
C SER A 17 8.59 -8.16 -3.67
N PRO A 18 9.28 -7.73 -2.59
CA PRO A 18 9.24 -8.44 -1.32
C PRO A 18 7.82 -8.40 -0.75
N GLU A 19 7.39 -9.51 -0.15
CA GLU A 19 6.17 -9.54 0.64
C GLU A 19 6.39 -8.97 2.04
N GLN A 20 5.37 -8.33 2.59
CA GLN A 20 5.40 -7.73 3.91
C GLN A 20 4.09 -7.97 4.66
N ILE A 21 4.08 -7.77 5.98
CA ILE A 21 2.88 -8.03 6.78
C ILE A 21 1.67 -7.22 6.31
N ALA A 22 0.50 -7.88 6.33
CA ALA A 22 -0.79 -7.21 6.15
C ALA A 22 -1.13 -6.31 7.36
N GLY A 23 -0.62 -6.66 8.54
CA GLY A 23 -0.97 -6.01 9.79
C GLY A 23 -2.42 -6.30 10.23
N PRO A 24 -2.83 -5.78 11.39
CA PRO A 24 -4.08 -6.19 12.03
C PRO A 24 -5.31 -5.54 11.40
N TYR A 25 -5.12 -4.49 10.59
CA TYR A 25 -6.17 -3.61 10.09
C TYR A 25 -6.70 -3.97 8.69
N PHE A 26 -6.38 -5.15 8.17
CA PHE A 26 -7.04 -5.66 6.98
C PHE A 26 -8.53 -5.89 7.27
N ARG A 27 -9.38 -5.48 6.33
CA ARG A 27 -10.79 -5.86 6.29
C ARG A 27 -11.16 -6.18 4.86
N ASN A 28 -12.09 -7.10 4.67
CA ASN A 28 -12.58 -7.47 3.35
C ASN A 28 -12.98 -6.20 2.57
N PRO A 29 -12.24 -5.85 1.50
CA PRO A 29 -12.24 -4.49 1.00
C PRO A 29 -13.56 -4.14 0.33
N LYS A 30 -14.28 -5.08 -0.31
CA LYS A 30 -15.61 -4.93 -1.00
C LYS A 30 -15.92 -3.55 -1.61
N LEU A 31 -14.91 -2.77 -1.99
CA LEU A 31 -15.00 -1.35 -2.34
C LEU A 31 -14.17 -1.14 -3.59
N ILE A 32 -14.82 -0.88 -4.72
CA ILE A 32 -14.13 -0.54 -5.97
C ILE A 32 -14.26 0.96 -6.20
N ARG A 33 -13.17 1.70 -6.03
CA ARG A 33 -13.18 3.17 -6.13
C ARG A 33 -11.79 3.76 -6.33
N ARG A 34 -11.74 4.83 -7.12
CA ARG A 34 -10.52 5.61 -7.35
C ARG A 34 -10.21 6.58 -6.21
N ASN A 35 -11.19 7.36 -5.79
CA ASN A 35 -11.03 8.26 -4.64
C ASN A 35 -11.43 7.51 -3.38
N ILE A 36 -10.46 7.31 -2.48
CA ILE A 36 -10.65 6.58 -1.22
C ILE A 36 -10.71 7.51 -0.01
N SER A 37 -10.51 8.82 -0.18
CA SER A 37 -10.39 9.78 0.93
C SER A 37 -11.63 9.84 1.84
N GLU A 38 -12.83 9.75 1.26
CA GLU A 38 -14.10 9.97 1.98
C GLU A 38 -14.10 11.25 2.83
N SER A 39 -13.44 12.30 2.35
CA SER A 39 -13.27 13.58 3.07
C SER A 39 -12.36 13.52 4.30
N ALA A 40 -11.54 12.48 4.45
CA ALA A 40 -10.48 12.47 5.45
C ALA A 40 -9.52 13.64 5.24
N ASP A 41 -9.24 14.38 6.31
CA ASP A 41 -8.30 15.51 6.31
C ASP A 41 -6.86 15.02 6.10
N GLY A 42 -6.11 15.75 5.28
CA GLY A 42 -4.70 15.51 5.03
C GLY A 42 -4.23 16.07 3.68
N ILE A 43 -2.93 15.98 3.46
CA ILE A 43 -2.29 16.44 2.22
C ILE A 43 -2.65 15.47 1.08
N PRO A 44 -3.13 15.94 -0.08
CA PRO A 44 -3.52 15.06 -1.19
C PRO A 44 -2.36 14.18 -1.70
N LEU A 45 -2.69 12.95 -2.08
CA LEU A 45 -1.77 12.00 -2.73
C LEU A 45 -2.47 11.35 -3.93
N VAL A 46 -1.89 11.52 -5.11
CA VAL A 46 -2.23 10.73 -6.30
C VAL A 46 -1.24 9.58 -6.39
N LEU A 47 -1.74 8.35 -6.23
CA LEU A 47 -0.92 7.14 -6.23
C LEU A 47 -1.12 6.36 -7.53
N ARG A 48 -0.01 5.99 -8.18
CA ARG A 48 0.00 5.12 -9.36
C ARG A 48 0.85 3.87 -9.09
N LEU A 49 0.23 2.70 -9.16
CA LEU A 49 0.94 1.42 -9.04
C LEU A 49 0.88 0.71 -10.39
N SER A 50 2.03 0.26 -10.87
CA SER A 50 2.15 -0.62 -12.03
C SER A 50 2.38 -2.05 -11.56
N ILE A 51 1.50 -2.98 -11.92
CA ILE A 51 1.64 -4.40 -11.59
C ILE A 51 2.17 -5.13 -12.82
N VAL A 52 3.29 -5.82 -12.65
CA VAL A 52 3.93 -6.63 -13.70
C VAL A 52 4.14 -8.05 -13.19
N ASP A 53 4.11 -9.00 -14.10
CA ASP A 53 4.52 -10.37 -13.81
C ASP A 53 6.05 -10.39 -13.68
N ALA A 54 6.56 -10.85 -12.54
CA ALA A 54 8.00 -10.79 -12.23
C ALA A 54 8.84 -11.67 -13.17
N MET A 55 8.25 -12.72 -13.75
CA MET A 55 8.97 -13.67 -14.60
C MET A 55 9.09 -13.16 -16.04
N THR A 56 8.07 -12.47 -16.52
CA THR A 56 7.96 -12.03 -17.92
C THR A 56 8.20 -10.53 -18.10
N GLY A 57 7.97 -9.74 -17.06
CA GLY A 57 7.94 -8.28 -17.14
C GLY A 57 6.69 -7.69 -17.78
N GLU A 58 5.75 -8.53 -18.20
CA GLU A 58 4.54 -8.09 -18.87
C GLU A 58 3.54 -7.50 -17.87
N PRO A 59 2.73 -6.50 -18.26
CA PRO A 59 1.73 -5.94 -17.37
C PRO A 59 0.63 -6.94 -17.01
N VAL A 60 0.33 -7.04 -15.72
CA VAL A 60 -0.77 -7.89 -15.24
C VAL A 60 -2.09 -7.13 -15.39
N THR A 61 -2.89 -7.51 -16.38
CA THR A 61 -4.19 -6.88 -16.67
C THR A 61 -5.33 -7.51 -15.86
N GLY A 62 -6.24 -6.70 -15.32
CA GLY A 62 -7.42 -7.18 -14.61
C GLY A 62 -7.16 -7.73 -13.20
N ALA A 63 -5.96 -7.54 -12.65
CA ALA A 63 -5.69 -7.82 -11.25
C ALA A 63 -6.41 -6.80 -10.37
N LEU A 64 -7.00 -7.24 -9.27
CA LEU A 64 -7.59 -6.36 -8.27
C LEU A 64 -6.50 -5.98 -7.26
N VAL A 65 -6.23 -4.68 -7.17
CA VAL A 65 -5.28 -4.09 -6.22
C VAL A 65 -6.07 -3.37 -5.15
N ASP A 66 -5.97 -3.83 -3.92
CA ASP A 66 -6.56 -3.20 -2.75
C ASP A 66 -5.50 -2.43 -1.97
N ILE A 67 -5.83 -1.23 -1.51
CA ILE A 67 -4.98 -0.44 -0.61
C ILE A 67 -5.73 -0.03 0.64
N TRP A 68 -5.01 0.07 1.75
CA TRP A 68 -5.51 0.67 3.00
C TRP A 68 -4.39 1.36 3.75
N HIS A 69 -4.73 2.44 4.44
CA HIS A 69 -3.78 3.14 5.31
C HIS A 69 -4.51 3.96 6.39
N CYS A 70 -3.75 4.42 7.38
CA CYS A 70 -4.26 5.31 8.41
C CYS A 70 -4.47 6.74 7.88
N ASN A 71 -5.29 7.53 8.57
CA ASN A 71 -5.44 8.96 8.30
C ASN A 71 -4.22 9.77 8.77
N ALA A 72 -4.26 11.10 8.58
CA ALA A 72 -3.17 12.00 9.00
C ALA A 72 -2.82 11.91 10.50
N ARG A 73 -3.75 11.45 11.34
CA ARG A 73 -3.59 11.30 12.80
C ARG A 73 -3.24 9.86 13.22
N GLY A 74 -3.08 8.94 12.29
CA GLY A 74 -2.72 7.55 12.58
C GLY A 74 -3.87 6.59 12.81
N ALA A 75 -5.12 7.05 12.76
CA ALA A 75 -6.28 6.18 12.97
C ALA A 75 -6.68 5.44 11.69
N TYR A 76 -7.08 4.18 11.85
CA TYR A 76 -7.62 3.35 10.77
C TYR A 76 -9.16 3.35 10.80
N SER A 77 -9.78 3.48 9.64
CA SER A 77 -11.23 3.31 9.49
C SER A 77 -11.66 1.88 9.84
N GLY A 78 -12.71 1.70 10.63
CA GLY A 78 -13.08 0.42 11.25
C GLY A 78 -12.55 0.23 12.66
N TRP A 79 -11.65 1.10 13.14
CA TRP A 79 -10.96 1.02 14.43
C TRP A 79 -10.88 2.40 15.13
N SER A 80 -11.91 3.24 15.01
CA SER A 80 -11.96 4.61 15.58
C SER A 80 -11.70 4.69 17.09
N LYS A 81 -11.94 3.62 17.86
CA LYS A 81 -11.67 3.61 19.31
C LYS A 81 -10.24 3.15 19.67
N VAL A 82 -9.43 2.76 18.69
CA VAL A 82 -8.02 2.41 18.92
C VAL A 82 -7.20 3.68 18.99
N ASN A 83 -6.40 3.83 20.06
CA ASN A 83 -5.53 4.97 20.24
C ASN A 83 -4.26 4.82 19.39
N PRO A 84 -4.03 5.67 18.36
CA PRO A 84 -2.86 5.56 17.48
C PRO A 84 -1.53 5.92 18.18
N ASP A 85 -1.56 6.48 19.38
CA ASP A 85 -0.38 6.80 20.18
C ASP A 85 0.07 5.64 21.08
N GLN A 86 -0.66 4.52 21.09
CA GLN A 86 -0.28 3.30 21.81
C GLN A 86 0.14 2.22 20.83
N GLU A 87 1.28 1.59 21.10
CA GLU A 87 1.67 0.41 20.35
C GLU A 87 0.67 -0.73 20.61
N VAL A 88 0.37 -1.46 19.55
CA VAL A 88 -0.55 -2.59 19.55
C VAL A 88 0.16 -3.80 18.96
N ASP A 89 -0.35 -4.99 19.24
CA ASP A 89 0.13 -6.20 18.55
C ASP A 89 -0.24 -6.12 17.06
N VAL A 90 0.79 -5.89 16.25
CA VAL A 90 0.73 -5.66 14.81
C VAL A 90 0.77 -6.96 13.99
N GLY A 91 0.76 -8.13 14.63
CA GLY A 91 0.94 -9.42 13.97
C GLY A 91 -0.23 -9.86 13.08
N ASP A 92 -1.27 -10.42 13.70
CA ASP A 92 -2.32 -11.14 12.97
C ASP A 92 -3.52 -10.27 12.61
N ILE A 93 -4.08 -10.49 11.41
CA ILE A 93 -5.36 -9.89 11.02
C ILE A 93 -6.43 -10.29 12.05
N GLY A 94 -7.18 -9.29 12.52
CA GLY A 94 -8.25 -9.47 13.51
C GLY A 94 -7.77 -9.64 14.95
N SER A 95 -6.46 -9.50 15.24
CA SER A 95 -5.96 -9.42 16.62
C SER A 95 -6.53 -8.21 17.38
N ILE A 96 -6.89 -7.15 16.65
CA ILE A 96 -7.55 -5.96 17.16
C ILE A 96 -9.01 -5.97 16.70
N PRO A 97 -9.99 -6.03 17.62
CA PRO A 97 -11.41 -5.98 17.26
C PRO A 97 -11.79 -4.70 16.53
N ARG A 98 -12.64 -4.80 15.51
CA ARG A 98 -13.21 -3.61 14.86
C ARG A 98 -14.14 -2.89 15.83
N THR A 99 -14.23 -1.57 15.67
CA THR A 99 -14.99 -0.70 16.59
C THR A 99 -16.15 0.04 15.91
N ASP A 100 -16.16 0.05 14.58
CA ASP A 100 -17.12 0.73 13.70
C ASP A 100 -17.05 0.20 12.26
N ASP A 101 -17.86 0.77 11.38
CA ASP A 101 -17.96 0.40 9.96
C ASP A 101 -17.29 1.36 8.98
N ASP A 102 -16.61 2.41 9.47
CA ASP A 102 -16.00 3.44 8.62
C ASP A 102 -15.05 2.85 7.59
N THR A 103 -15.09 3.38 6.37
CA THR A 103 -14.34 2.84 5.22
C THR A 103 -13.29 3.77 4.65
N TYR A 104 -13.14 4.99 5.17
CA TYR A 104 -12.21 5.99 4.61
C TYR A 104 -10.80 5.40 4.44
N LEU A 105 -10.09 5.85 3.40
CA LEU A 105 -8.71 5.48 3.09
C LEU A 105 -8.51 3.97 2.84
N ARG A 106 -9.56 3.32 2.31
CA ARG A 106 -9.55 1.95 1.81
C ARG A 106 -10.15 1.88 0.41
N GLY A 107 -9.62 1.04 -0.47
CA GLY A 107 -10.29 0.79 -1.74
C GLY A 107 -9.51 -0.09 -2.69
N GLY A 108 -10.25 -0.67 -3.63
CA GLY A 108 -9.76 -1.55 -4.68
C GLY A 108 -9.91 -0.92 -6.06
N GLN A 109 -8.99 -1.25 -6.96
CA GLN A 109 -9.03 -0.90 -8.38
C GLN A 109 -8.55 -2.09 -9.20
N PHE A 110 -9.16 -2.30 -10.37
CA PHE A 110 -8.63 -3.24 -11.35
C PHE A 110 -7.50 -2.59 -12.16
N THR A 111 -6.42 -3.33 -12.40
CA THR A 111 -5.36 -2.88 -13.29
C THR A 111 -5.88 -2.72 -14.72
N ASP A 112 -5.49 -1.62 -15.37
CA ASP A 112 -5.79 -1.39 -16.78
C ASP A 112 -4.94 -2.31 -17.70
N LYS A 113 -5.10 -2.16 -19.03
CA LYS A 113 -4.33 -2.94 -20.03
C LYS A 113 -2.81 -2.74 -19.95
N LYS A 114 -2.35 -1.74 -19.21
CA LYS A 114 -0.92 -1.46 -18.95
C LYS A 114 -0.52 -1.91 -17.54
N GLY A 115 -1.35 -2.69 -16.84
CA GLY A 115 -1.09 -3.13 -15.48
C GLY A 115 -1.25 -2.03 -14.44
N ILE A 116 -1.86 -0.89 -14.76
CA ILE A 116 -1.83 0.29 -13.89
C ILE A 116 -3.13 0.45 -13.11
N VAL A 117 -3.02 0.68 -11.80
CA VAL A 117 -4.08 1.25 -10.96
C VAL A 117 -3.74 2.68 -10.54
N ARG A 118 -4.79 3.48 -10.31
CA ARG A 118 -4.68 4.87 -9.87
C ARG A 118 -5.63 5.13 -8.72
N PHE A 119 -5.11 5.70 -7.64
CA PHE A 119 -5.88 6.10 -6.47
C PHE A 119 -5.70 7.61 -6.21
N THR A 120 -6.76 8.22 -5.70
CA THR A 120 -6.73 9.55 -5.10
C THR A 120 -7.00 9.38 -3.61
N THR A 121 -6.04 9.77 -2.78
CA THR A 121 -6.07 9.62 -1.33
C THR A 121 -5.37 10.80 -0.66
N ILE A 122 -5.04 10.68 0.61
CA ILE A 122 -4.14 11.58 1.34
C ILE A 122 -2.82 10.87 1.65
N TYR A 123 -1.75 11.62 1.88
CA TYR A 123 -0.52 11.09 2.45
C TYR A 123 -0.82 10.49 3.84
N PRO A 124 -0.41 9.25 4.15
CA PRO A 124 -0.74 8.64 5.44
C PRO A 124 -0.04 9.36 6.59
N GLY A 125 -0.66 9.33 7.77
CA GLY A 125 0.04 9.64 9.01
C GLY A 125 0.90 8.45 9.47
N PHE A 126 1.15 8.40 10.77
CA PHE A 126 1.86 7.30 11.43
C PHE A 126 1.04 6.78 12.61
N TYR A 127 1.37 5.63 13.15
CA TYR A 127 0.92 5.21 14.48
C TYR A 127 2.14 4.73 15.27
N ALA A 128 2.01 4.64 16.60
CA ALA A 128 3.13 4.33 17.48
C ALA A 128 3.88 3.07 17.02
N GLY A 129 5.21 3.16 17.02
CA GLY A 129 6.10 2.07 16.63
C GLY A 129 6.27 1.86 15.12
N ARG A 130 5.74 2.74 14.25
CA ARG A 130 5.80 2.54 12.78
C ARG A 130 6.19 3.81 12.01
N THR A 131 6.84 3.62 10.85
CA THR A 131 7.02 4.67 9.82
C THR A 131 5.73 4.89 9.00
N LEU A 132 5.68 5.91 8.16
CA LEU A 132 4.56 6.21 7.26
C LEU A 132 4.50 5.15 6.15
N HIS A 133 3.34 4.54 5.95
CA HIS A 133 3.16 3.50 4.93
C HIS A 133 1.72 3.38 4.42
N ILE A 134 1.58 2.76 3.25
CA ILE A 134 0.31 2.30 2.68
C ILE A 134 0.39 0.79 2.48
N HIS A 135 -0.59 0.04 2.98
CA HIS A 135 -0.66 -1.38 2.69
C HIS A 135 -1.26 -1.65 1.31
N VAL A 136 -0.83 -2.75 0.68
CA VAL A 136 -1.31 -3.18 -0.63
C VAL A 136 -1.50 -4.69 -0.64
N ALA A 137 -2.59 -5.14 -1.27
CA ALA A 137 -2.81 -6.53 -1.61
C ALA A 137 -3.18 -6.65 -3.10
N VAL A 138 -2.63 -7.66 -3.78
CA VAL A 138 -2.93 -7.94 -5.18
C VAL A 138 -3.61 -9.30 -5.30
N ARG A 139 -4.74 -9.34 -5.99
CA ARG A 139 -5.53 -10.55 -6.26
C ARG A 139 -5.68 -10.74 -7.77
N ILE A 140 -5.40 -11.94 -8.25
CA ILE A 140 -5.76 -12.33 -9.61
C ILE A 140 -7.20 -12.83 -9.59
N THR A 141 -8.09 -12.15 -10.31
CA THR A 141 -9.52 -12.48 -10.32
C THR A 141 -9.94 -13.08 -11.64
N SER A 142 -10.80 -14.10 -11.61
CA SER A 142 -11.44 -14.63 -12.82
C SER A 142 -12.73 -13.84 -13.13
N GLY A 143 -12.61 -12.76 -13.87
CA GLY A 143 -13.76 -11.96 -14.31
C GLY A 143 -14.42 -11.15 -13.18
N ASN A 144 -15.75 -11.06 -13.18
CA ASN A 144 -16.50 -10.21 -12.24
C ASN A 144 -16.69 -10.83 -10.83
N ASN A 145 -16.15 -12.03 -10.55
CA ASN A 145 -16.34 -12.73 -9.26
C ASN A 145 -15.36 -12.27 -8.16
N PHE A 146 -14.86 -11.03 -8.22
CA PHE A 146 -13.89 -10.49 -7.25
C PHE A 146 -14.39 -10.45 -5.79
N LEU A 147 -15.70 -10.55 -5.59
CA LEU A 147 -16.33 -10.65 -4.26
C LEU A 147 -16.17 -12.05 -3.63
N GLU A 148 -15.99 -13.07 -4.47
CA GLU A 148 -15.78 -14.46 -4.07
C GLU A 148 -14.29 -14.82 -4.03
N GLU A 149 -13.46 -14.09 -4.78
CA GLU A 149 -12.01 -14.30 -4.81
C GLU A 149 -11.36 -13.91 -3.48
N ARG A 150 -10.79 -14.92 -2.81
CA ARG A 150 -10.16 -14.84 -1.49
C ARG A 150 -8.67 -15.16 -1.54
N HIS A 151 -8.17 -15.55 -2.71
CA HIS A 151 -6.77 -15.81 -2.92
C HIS A 151 -6.02 -14.50 -3.15
N VAL A 152 -5.07 -14.21 -2.27
CA VAL A 152 -4.18 -13.05 -2.42
C VAL A 152 -2.85 -13.54 -2.95
N THR A 153 -2.43 -12.97 -4.06
CA THR A 153 -1.21 -13.36 -4.77
C THR A 153 0.03 -12.69 -4.17
N TRP A 154 -0.13 -11.46 -3.67
CA TRP A 154 0.96 -10.69 -3.09
C TRP A 154 0.42 -9.68 -2.07
N VAL A 155 1.14 -9.51 -0.96
CA VAL A 155 0.87 -8.48 0.05
C VAL A 155 2.15 -7.73 0.37
N GLY A 156 2.06 -6.41 0.49
CA GLY A 156 3.20 -5.60 0.89
C GLY A 156 2.82 -4.24 1.47
N GLN A 157 3.84 -3.44 1.75
CA GLN A 157 3.70 -2.06 2.22
C GLN A 157 4.46 -1.14 1.27
N LEU A 158 3.92 0.05 1.05
CA LEU A 158 4.55 1.13 0.30
C LEU A 158 5.07 2.16 1.28
N TYR A 159 6.36 2.45 1.20
CA TYR A 159 7.00 3.45 2.04
C TYR A 159 7.28 4.73 1.25
N PHE A 160 7.69 5.76 1.97
CA PHE A 160 7.91 7.07 1.40
C PHE A 160 9.35 7.56 1.65
N PRO A 161 9.91 8.36 0.73
CA PRO A 161 11.22 8.99 0.95
C PRO A 161 11.21 9.93 2.16
N GLU A 162 12.25 9.84 2.99
CA GLU A 162 12.41 10.66 4.20
C GLU A 162 12.24 12.18 4.00
N PRO A 163 12.73 12.79 2.90
CA PRO A 163 12.49 14.22 2.67
C PRO A 163 11.00 14.56 2.52
N ALA A 164 10.23 13.72 1.83
CA ALA A 164 8.79 13.93 1.65
C ALA A 164 8.04 13.73 2.98
N SER A 165 8.33 12.63 3.69
CA SER A 165 7.72 12.31 4.98
C SER A 165 7.95 13.41 6.02
N ARG A 166 9.18 13.93 6.14
CA ARG A 166 9.48 15.04 7.05
C ARG A 166 8.69 16.30 6.73
N SER A 167 8.47 16.62 5.46
CA SER A 167 7.65 17.77 5.11
C SER A 167 6.18 17.57 5.48
N VAL A 168 5.64 16.37 5.26
CA VAL A 168 4.24 16.05 5.58
C VAL A 168 4.01 16.11 7.09
N LEU A 169 4.91 15.53 7.88
CA LEU A 169 4.82 15.50 9.34
C LEU A 169 4.85 16.89 10.00
N ASN A 170 5.40 17.89 9.32
CA ASN A 170 5.41 19.29 9.79
C ASN A 170 4.12 20.05 9.47
N ALA A 171 3.23 19.51 8.63
CA ALA A 171 1.96 20.16 8.32
C ALA A 171 0.96 20.06 9.47
N ARG A 172 0.04 21.01 9.51
CA ARG A 172 -0.94 21.19 10.59
C ARG A 172 -1.70 19.90 10.92
N ASP A 173 -2.20 19.20 9.92
CA ASP A 173 -3.04 18.00 10.09
C ASP A 173 -2.28 16.80 10.67
N TYR A 174 -0.95 16.79 10.54
CA TYR A 174 -0.06 15.69 10.94
C TYR A 174 0.69 15.97 12.26
N SER A 175 0.87 17.26 12.60
CA SER A 175 1.64 17.70 13.77
C SER A 175 0.87 17.67 15.10
N GLY A 176 1.58 17.78 16.23
CA GLY A 176 0.95 17.98 17.55
C GLY A 176 0.50 16.71 18.27
N ARG A 177 1.11 15.56 17.95
CA ARG A 177 1.01 14.31 18.74
C ARG A 177 2.18 14.21 19.73
N SER A 178 1.99 13.50 20.84
CA SER A 178 2.99 13.34 21.90
C SER A 178 4.04 12.28 21.57
N VAL A 179 3.69 11.33 20.70
CA VAL A 179 4.60 10.31 20.17
C VAL A 179 5.27 10.77 18.88
N SER A 180 6.45 10.24 18.59
CA SER A 180 7.19 10.52 17.36
C SER A 180 7.05 9.36 16.36
N PRO A 181 6.98 9.64 15.04
CA PRO A 181 7.09 8.59 14.03
C PRO A 181 8.50 7.99 14.02
N LEU A 182 8.60 6.72 13.67
CA LEU A 182 9.89 6.13 13.30
C LEU A 182 10.30 6.59 11.91
N SER A 183 11.60 6.78 11.68
CA SER A 183 12.14 6.79 10.32
C SER A 183 12.02 5.40 9.69
N ASN A 184 12.15 5.32 8.37
CA ASN A 184 12.16 4.04 7.66
C ASN A 184 13.23 3.09 8.22
N ASN A 185 14.44 3.58 8.51
CA ASN A 185 15.53 2.74 9.02
C ASN A 185 15.35 2.31 10.49
N GLU A 186 14.42 2.92 11.22
CA GLU A 186 14.04 2.53 12.59
C GLU A 186 12.84 1.57 12.61
N ASP A 187 12.03 1.54 11.55
CA ASP A 187 10.90 0.61 11.41
C ASP A 187 11.40 -0.81 11.09
N THR A 188 11.07 -1.75 11.97
CA THR A 188 11.47 -3.16 11.84
C THR A 188 10.99 -3.79 10.53
N TYR A 189 9.76 -3.51 10.11
CA TYR A 189 9.19 -4.10 8.89
C TYR A 189 9.83 -3.54 7.63
N TYR A 190 10.14 -2.24 7.63
CA TYR A 190 10.92 -1.64 6.55
C TYR A 190 12.29 -2.32 6.42
N ARG A 191 13.03 -2.46 7.53
CA ARG A 191 14.40 -2.99 7.51
C ARG A 191 14.45 -4.48 7.18
N GLU A 192 13.53 -5.26 7.73
CA GLU A 192 13.63 -6.72 7.69
C GLU A 192 12.82 -7.34 6.55
N GLN A 193 11.85 -6.63 5.97
CA GLN A 193 10.96 -7.15 4.92
C GLN A 193 11.12 -6.41 3.58
N GLY A 194 12.30 -5.83 3.34
CA GLY A 194 12.66 -5.26 2.04
C GLY A 194 11.99 -3.93 1.71
N GLY A 195 11.73 -3.09 2.71
CA GLY A 195 11.04 -1.80 2.55
C GLY A 195 11.73 -0.79 1.61
N GLU A 196 13.05 -0.91 1.44
CA GLU A 196 13.79 -0.10 0.45
C GLU A 196 13.28 -0.38 -0.97
N ALA A 197 13.03 -1.66 -1.31
CA ALA A 197 12.52 -2.05 -2.62
C ALA A 197 11.04 -1.67 -2.84
N SER A 198 10.30 -1.35 -1.78
CA SER A 198 8.90 -0.91 -1.83
C SER A 198 8.72 0.59 -1.52
N THR A 199 9.81 1.36 -1.50
CA THR A 199 9.75 2.82 -1.34
C THR A 199 9.30 3.49 -2.64
N LEU A 200 8.29 4.35 -2.54
CA LEU A 200 7.73 5.09 -3.67
C LEU A 200 8.73 6.12 -4.21
N THR A 201 8.70 6.32 -5.52
CA THR A 201 9.16 7.58 -6.11
C THR A 201 8.07 8.63 -5.91
N VAL A 202 8.43 9.78 -5.34
CA VAL A 202 7.47 10.83 -4.97
C VAL A 202 7.90 12.18 -5.54
N HIS A 203 6.93 12.90 -6.09
CA HIS A 203 7.09 14.27 -6.58
C HIS A 203 5.96 15.16 -6.05
N THR A 204 6.21 16.44 -5.86
CA THR A 204 5.14 17.41 -5.52
C THR A 204 4.24 17.64 -6.73
N LEU A 205 2.94 17.84 -6.50
CA LEU A 205 1.99 18.22 -7.55
C LEU A 205 2.12 19.70 -7.92
N GLY A 206 2.33 20.55 -6.91
CA GLY A 206 2.70 21.95 -7.08
C GLY A 206 4.20 22.11 -7.32
N ARG A 207 4.60 23.14 -8.07
CA ARG A 207 6.03 23.44 -8.30
C ARG A 207 6.78 23.81 -7.03
N ASP A 208 6.11 24.47 -6.08
CA ASP A 208 6.75 25.07 -4.90
C ASP A 208 5.93 24.88 -3.59
N SER A 209 4.95 23.97 -3.58
CA SER A 209 4.10 23.73 -2.41
C SER A 209 3.92 22.23 -2.14
N ASN A 210 4.15 21.86 -0.89
CA ASN A 210 3.85 20.52 -0.39
C ASN A 210 2.37 20.40 0.05
N GLU A 211 1.65 21.52 0.16
CA GLU A 211 0.22 21.54 0.49
C GLU A 211 -0.66 21.17 -0.72
N ASP A 212 -0.17 21.42 -1.94
CA ASP A 212 -0.84 21.03 -3.20
C ASP A 212 -0.89 19.50 -3.40
N GLY A 213 -0.13 18.76 -2.59
CA GLY A 213 -0.10 17.31 -2.58
C GLY A 213 1.04 16.69 -3.37
N PHE A 214 1.02 15.36 -3.44
CA PHE A 214 2.09 14.55 -3.99
C PHE A 214 1.58 13.61 -5.09
N PHE A 215 2.46 13.30 -6.05
CA PHE A 215 2.34 12.18 -6.96
C PHE A 215 3.33 11.09 -6.53
N GLY A 216 2.81 9.94 -6.12
CA GLY A 216 3.60 8.76 -5.76
C GLY A 216 3.46 7.66 -6.80
N HIS A 217 4.55 6.99 -7.15
CA HIS A 217 4.49 5.81 -8.00
C HIS A 217 5.57 4.77 -7.71
N THR A 218 5.25 3.51 -8.04
CA THR A 218 6.21 2.41 -8.10
C THR A 218 5.71 1.31 -9.05
N THR A 219 6.58 0.35 -9.35
CA THR A 219 6.26 -0.90 -10.05
C THR A 219 6.38 -2.05 -9.06
N ILE A 220 5.36 -2.90 -9.01
CA ILE A 220 5.30 -4.10 -8.17
C ILE A 220 5.37 -5.31 -9.09
N GLY A 221 6.43 -6.09 -8.96
CA GLY A 221 6.60 -7.37 -9.64
C GLY A 221 6.00 -8.48 -8.78
N ILE A 222 5.02 -9.21 -9.32
CA ILE A 222 4.37 -10.33 -8.61
C ILE A 222 4.59 -11.65 -9.35
N ASP A 223 4.60 -12.76 -8.63
CA ASP A 223 4.38 -14.08 -9.22
C ASP A 223 2.88 -14.31 -9.32
N THR A 224 2.33 -14.34 -10.54
CA THR A 224 0.89 -14.45 -10.79
C THR A 224 0.27 -15.78 -10.34
N PHE A 225 1.11 -16.79 -10.03
CA PHE A 225 0.68 -18.10 -9.52
C PHE A 225 0.88 -18.26 -8.01
N ALA A 226 1.49 -17.27 -7.35
CA ALA A 226 1.78 -17.35 -5.92
C ALA A 226 0.52 -17.23 -5.05
N ALA A 227 0.69 -17.66 -3.80
CA ALA A 227 -0.28 -17.59 -2.73
C ALA A 227 0.39 -16.90 -1.54
N SER A 228 0.02 -15.64 -1.28
CA SER A 228 0.50 -14.92 -0.12
C SER A 228 0.01 -15.60 1.15
N THR A 229 0.89 -15.69 2.15
CA THR A 229 0.52 -16.18 3.49
C THR A 229 0.09 -15.06 4.42
N GLN A 230 0.18 -13.80 3.98
CA GLN A 230 -0.05 -12.60 4.81
C GLN A 230 -1.54 -12.26 4.94
N ILE A 231 -2.36 -12.67 3.96
CA ILE A 231 -3.83 -12.60 4.02
C ILE A 231 -4.36 -13.96 3.57
N LYS A 232 -4.98 -14.69 4.48
CA LYS A 232 -5.54 -16.03 4.23
C LYS A 232 -7.03 -15.93 3.88
N PRO A 233 -7.61 -16.95 3.24
CA PRO A 233 -9.03 -16.93 2.87
C PRO A 233 -10.00 -16.71 4.05
N GLU A 234 -9.66 -17.19 5.24
CA GLU A 234 -10.41 -16.98 6.48
C GLU A 234 -10.36 -15.55 7.01
N ASP A 235 -9.32 -14.77 6.66
CA ASP A 235 -9.19 -13.37 7.09
C ASP A 235 -10.27 -12.47 6.46
N PHE A 236 -10.84 -12.88 5.33
CA PHE A 236 -11.97 -12.19 4.69
C PHE A 236 -13.27 -12.27 5.49
N ASP A 237 -13.38 -13.23 6.41
CA ASP A 237 -14.55 -13.45 7.27
C ASP A 237 -14.37 -12.92 8.68
N LYS A 238 -13.17 -12.42 9.04
CA LYS A 238 -12.89 -11.80 10.35
C LYS A 238 -13.62 -10.46 10.49
N TYR A 239 -14.92 -10.55 10.71
CA TYR A 239 -15.80 -9.50 11.22
C TYR A 239 -15.87 -9.66 12.74
N THR A 240 -14.96 -9.05 13.48
CA THR A 240 -15.12 -8.90 14.92
C THR A 240 -15.85 -7.59 15.19
N VAL A 241 -17.18 -7.67 15.32
CA VAL A 241 -17.98 -6.68 16.05
C VAL A 241 -18.39 -7.26 17.40
#